data_AF-A0A5C3MMN2-F1
#
_entry.id   AF-A0A5C3MMN2-F1
#
_cell.length_a   1.000
_cell.length_b   1.000
_cell.length_c   1.000
_cell.angle_alpha   90.00
_cell.angle_beta   90.00
_cell.angle_gamma   90.00
#
_symmetry.space_group_name_H-M   'P 1'
#
loop_
_entity.id
_entity.type
_entity.pdbx_description
1 polymer ?
#
loop_
_entity_poly.entity_id
_entity_poly.type
_entity_poly.pdbx_seq_one_letter_code
_entity_poly.pdbx_strand_id
1 'polypeptide(L)'
;LFRTPNTVVLRNNDVCSSGDWVIWLDYIPPQVDRTEPSAYWRVGLVQEILQICGSSAERRGKGDFILLKRAIVGDVAAGYQMPRVAVMDEYVLVEAAHCTVNVQHNCVKNRCKVARCQPVYQERELTAQLSNVVQHVQPLDCILNTTQMRDASRMDPFRIPVPELNRSDIIHAAALEEVQAAK
;
A
#
# COMPACT_ATOMS: atom_id res chain seq x y z
N LEU A 1 -18.37 -6.72 25.36
CA LEU A 1 -19.10 -6.02 24.28
C LEU A 1 -18.05 -5.53 23.27
N PHE A 2 -18.30 -5.71 21.97
CA PHE A 2 -17.42 -5.24 20.91
C PHE A 2 -18.18 -4.33 19.94
N ARG A 3 -17.46 -3.43 19.25
CA ARG A 3 -17.98 -2.57 18.19
C ARG A 3 -16.99 -2.49 17.02
N THR A 4 -17.49 -2.08 15.86
CA THR A 4 -16.74 -2.02 14.61
C THR A 4 -16.66 -0.56 14.13
N PRO A 5 -15.68 0.24 14.61
CA PRO A 5 -15.57 1.62 14.18
C PRO A 5 -15.17 1.71 12.70
N ASN A 6 -15.61 2.78 12.02
CA ASN A 6 -15.26 3.01 10.61
C ASN A 6 -13.78 3.35 10.42
N THR A 7 -13.13 3.91 11.44
CA THR A 7 -11.76 4.44 11.37
C THR A 7 -10.98 4.18 12.65
N VAL A 8 -9.66 4.05 12.55
CA VAL A 8 -8.73 3.91 13.68
C VAL A 8 -7.42 4.65 13.45
N VAL A 9 -6.81 5.15 14.53
CA VAL A 9 -5.47 5.76 14.50
C VAL A 9 -4.39 4.69 14.66
N LEU A 10 -3.48 4.62 13.70
CA LEU A 10 -2.33 3.69 13.63
C LEU A 10 -1.14 4.15 14.48
N ARG A 11 -0.09 3.32 14.57
CA ARG A 11 1.10 3.62 15.38
C ARG A 11 1.86 4.88 14.95
N ASN A 12 1.82 5.24 13.67
CA ASN A 12 2.41 6.47 13.15
C ASN A 12 1.46 7.67 13.17
N ASN A 13 0.30 7.55 13.79
CA ASN A 13 -0.79 8.54 13.78
C ASN A 13 -1.48 8.73 12.42
N ASP A 14 -1.28 7.83 11.44
CA ASP A 14 -2.20 7.77 10.30
C ASP A 14 -3.58 7.31 10.77
N VAL A 15 -4.61 7.78 10.07
CA VAL A 15 -5.97 7.26 10.22
C VAL A 15 -6.20 6.24 9.11
N CYS A 16 -6.65 5.04 9.46
CA CYS A 16 -7.07 4.04 8.49
C CYS A 16 -8.52 3.62 8.70
N SER A 17 -9.13 3.15 7.62
CA SER A 17 -10.53 2.70 7.52
C SER A 17 -10.60 1.32 6.85
N SER A 18 -11.76 0.67 6.88
CA SER A 18 -11.99 -0.51 6.04
C SER A 18 -11.76 -0.18 4.56
N GLY A 19 -11.04 -1.06 3.86
CA GLY A 19 -10.61 -0.87 2.48
C GLY A 19 -9.24 -0.22 2.31
N ASP A 20 -8.66 0.35 3.38
CA ASP A 20 -7.29 0.88 3.32
C ASP A 20 -6.25 -0.25 3.34
N TRP A 21 -5.07 0.06 2.81
CA TRP A 21 -3.92 -0.83 2.88
C TRP A 21 -2.98 -0.40 3.99
N VAL A 22 -2.48 -1.37 4.73
CA VAL A 22 -1.58 -1.12 5.85
C VAL A 22 -0.40 -2.08 5.85
N ILE A 23 0.65 -1.71 6.57
CA ILE A 23 1.73 -2.62 6.93
C ILE A 23 1.74 -2.95 8.42
N TRP A 24 2.16 -4.16 8.74
CA TRP A 24 2.44 -4.58 10.11
C TRP A 24 3.74 -5.37 10.16
N LEU A 25 4.27 -5.52 11.36
CA LEU A 25 5.44 -6.34 11.62
C LEU A 25 4.97 -7.73 12.06
N ASP A 26 5.43 -8.75 11.34
CA ASP A 26 5.18 -10.15 11.67
C ASP A 26 6.48 -10.82 12.12
N TYR A 27 6.37 -11.95 12.82
CA TYR A 27 7.50 -12.61 13.46
C TYR A 27 7.59 -14.08 13.06
N ILE A 28 8.78 -14.51 12.65
CA ILE A 28 9.07 -15.94 12.49
C ILE A 28 9.44 -16.47 13.89
N PRO A 29 8.75 -17.50 14.41
CA PRO A 29 9.14 -18.13 15.65
C PRO A 29 10.59 -18.61 15.58
N PRO A 30 11.35 -18.56 16.69
CA PRO A 30 12.72 -19.08 16.70
C PRO A 30 12.71 -20.56 16.29
N GLN A 31 13.45 -20.87 15.23
CA GLN A 31 13.78 -22.26 14.87
C GLN A 31 14.93 -22.74 15.73
N VAL A 32 15.12 -24.06 15.81
CA VAL A 32 16.10 -24.74 16.67
C VAL A 32 17.53 -24.19 16.55
N ASP A 33 17.88 -23.58 15.41
CA ASP A 33 19.20 -22.97 15.12
C ASP A 33 19.24 -21.42 15.14
N ARG A 34 18.17 -20.73 15.53
CA ARG A 34 18.14 -19.26 15.63
C ARG A 34 17.72 -18.80 17.02
N THR A 35 18.64 -18.11 17.70
CA THR A 35 18.46 -17.58 19.06
C THR A 35 17.52 -16.37 19.13
N GLU A 36 17.24 -15.67 18.02
CA GLU A 36 16.34 -14.51 18.02
C GLU A 36 15.23 -14.60 16.95
N PRO A 37 13.99 -14.18 17.29
CA PRO A 37 12.90 -14.10 16.34
C PRO A 37 13.21 -13.07 15.25
N SER A 38 13.06 -13.47 13.98
CA SER A 38 13.23 -12.56 12.86
C SER A 38 11.91 -11.85 12.57
N ALA A 39 11.93 -10.53 12.68
CA ALA A 39 10.80 -9.67 12.35
C ALA A 39 10.85 -9.23 10.89
N TYR A 40 9.72 -9.20 10.21
CA TYR A 40 9.63 -8.80 8.80
C TYR A 40 8.31 -8.09 8.50
N TRP A 41 8.35 -7.17 7.55
CA TRP A 41 7.20 -6.35 7.19
C TRP A 41 6.26 -7.11 6.27
N ARG A 42 4.96 -6.95 6.50
CA ARG A 42 3.89 -7.48 5.65
C ARG A 42 2.92 -6.37 5.26
N VAL A 43 2.26 -6.56 4.11
CA VAL A 43 1.21 -5.68 3.57
C VAL A 43 -0.13 -6.42 3.60
N GLY A 44 -1.21 -5.70 3.83
CA GLY A 44 -2.56 -6.27 3.82
C GLY A 44 -3.66 -5.24 3.72
N LEU A 45 -4.83 -5.72 3.36
CA LEU A 45 -6.04 -4.92 3.14
C LEU A 45 -6.93 -4.97 4.38
N VAL A 46 -7.24 -3.82 4.96
CA VAL A 46 -8.15 -3.70 6.11
C VAL A 46 -9.53 -4.17 5.73
N GLN A 47 -10.02 -5.23 6.38
CA GLN A 47 -11.39 -5.72 6.22
C GLN A 47 -12.29 -5.09 7.26
N GLU A 48 -11.85 -5.14 8.51
CA GLU A 48 -12.65 -4.75 9.65
C GLU A 48 -11.76 -4.24 10.78
N ILE A 49 -12.26 -3.27 11.53
CA ILE A 49 -11.63 -2.78 12.74
C ILE A 49 -12.46 -3.28 13.92
N LEU A 50 -11.83 -3.88 14.91
CA LEU A 50 -12.49 -4.41 16.11
C LEU A 50 -12.06 -3.60 17.34
N GLN A 51 -13.05 -3.10 18.07
CA GLN A 51 -12.87 -2.40 19.34
C GLN A 51 -13.62 -3.12 20.45
N ILE A 52 -12.91 -3.44 21.53
CA ILE A 52 -13.49 -3.91 22.78
C ILE A 52 -13.96 -2.69 23.58
N CYS A 53 -15.25 -2.62 23.87
CA CYS A 53 -15.81 -1.52 24.66
C CYS A 53 -15.26 -1.58 26.10
N GLY A 54 -14.75 -0.46 26.59
CA GLY A 54 -14.09 -0.32 27.89
C GLY A 54 -12.62 -0.74 27.89
N SER A 55 -12.01 -1.01 26.74
CA SER A 55 -10.59 -1.38 26.68
C SER A 55 -9.66 -0.20 26.96
N SER A 56 -8.40 -0.51 27.25
CA SER A 56 -7.37 0.52 27.39
C SER A 56 -7.06 1.21 26.06
N ALA A 57 -7.25 0.51 24.93
CA ALA A 57 -7.08 1.08 23.59
C ALA A 57 -8.19 2.09 23.31
N GLU A 58 -9.44 1.74 23.58
CA GLU A 58 -10.60 2.61 23.36
C GLU A 58 -10.47 3.93 24.13
N ARG A 59 -10.08 3.85 25.42
CA ARG A 59 -9.83 5.05 26.25
C ARG A 59 -8.74 5.97 25.70
N ARG A 60 -7.84 5.45 24.87
CA ARG A 60 -6.74 6.19 24.23
C ARG A 60 -7.07 6.60 22.79
N GLY A 61 -8.29 6.37 22.32
CA GLY A 61 -8.69 6.65 20.94
C GLY A 61 -8.03 5.73 19.91
N LYS A 62 -7.63 4.52 20.31
CA LYS A 62 -6.98 3.51 19.46
C LYS A 62 -7.86 2.26 19.37
N GLY A 63 -7.77 1.54 18.25
CA GLY A 63 -8.44 0.24 18.07
C GLY A 63 -7.70 -0.85 18.84
N ASP A 64 -8.44 -1.90 19.22
CA ASP A 64 -7.84 -3.07 19.85
C ASP A 64 -7.26 -4.02 18.81
N PHE A 65 -7.98 -4.25 17.72
CA PHE A 65 -7.53 -5.13 16.64
C PHE A 65 -7.98 -4.64 15.28
N ILE A 66 -7.25 -5.06 14.25
CA ILE A 66 -7.57 -4.86 12.85
C ILE A 66 -7.54 -6.23 12.16
N LEU A 67 -8.63 -6.60 11.51
CA LEU A 67 -8.70 -7.77 10.65
C LEU A 67 -8.19 -7.40 9.26
N LEU A 68 -7.10 -8.04 8.84
CA LEU A 68 -6.47 -7.81 7.55
C LEU A 68 -6.66 -9.03 6.65
N LYS A 69 -6.97 -8.78 5.37
CA LYS A 69 -6.77 -9.76 4.32
C LYS A 69 -5.32 -9.67 3.85
N ARG A 70 -4.57 -10.74 4.04
CA ARG A 70 -3.12 -10.77 3.80
C ARG A 70 -2.82 -10.55 2.32
N ALA A 71 -1.72 -9.86 2.03
CA ALA A 71 -1.20 -9.75 0.69
C ALA A 71 0.27 -10.17 0.60
N ILE A 72 0.68 -10.53 -0.60
CA ILE A 72 2.07 -10.82 -0.96
C ILE A 72 2.54 -9.73 -1.91
N VAL A 73 3.69 -9.15 -1.58
CA VAL A 73 4.41 -8.23 -2.46
C VAL A 73 5.40 -9.06 -3.27
N GLY A 74 5.27 -9.03 -4.59
CA GLY A 74 6.02 -9.90 -5.50
C GLY A 74 6.71 -9.13 -6.62
N ASP A 75 6.72 -9.75 -7.81
CA ASP A 75 7.46 -9.28 -8.98
C ASP A 75 7.11 -7.85 -9.42
N VAL A 76 8.00 -7.28 -10.24
CA VAL A 76 7.86 -5.92 -10.77
C VAL A 76 6.78 -5.84 -11.85
N ALA A 77 5.91 -4.85 -11.75
CA ALA A 77 5.00 -4.46 -12.82
C ALA A 77 5.74 -3.59 -13.85
N ALA A 78 6.00 -4.13 -15.04
CA ALA A 78 6.79 -3.48 -16.09
C ALA A 78 6.36 -2.05 -16.46
N GLY A 79 5.05 -1.76 -16.46
CA GLY A 79 4.52 -0.43 -16.81
C GLY A 79 4.76 0.66 -15.76
N TYR A 80 4.98 0.29 -14.50
CA TYR A 80 5.15 1.22 -13.39
C TYR A 80 6.49 1.09 -12.68
N GLN A 81 7.24 0.02 -12.92
CA GLN A 81 8.46 -0.31 -12.18
C GLN A 81 8.20 -0.32 -10.66
N MET A 82 7.05 -0.88 -10.26
CA MET A 82 6.61 -1.02 -8.88
C MET A 82 6.27 -2.48 -8.58
N PRO A 83 6.45 -2.95 -7.33
CA PRO A 83 6.10 -4.32 -6.95
C PRO A 83 4.61 -4.61 -7.12
N ARG A 84 4.27 -5.81 -7.59
CA ARG A 84 2.89 -6.29 -7.64
C ARG A 84 2.42 -6.70 -6.26
N VAL A 85 1.13 -6.52 -6.00
CA VAL A 85 0.47 -6.91 -4.76
C VAL A 85 -0.60 -7.93 -5.10
N ALA A 86 -0.47 -9.15 -4.56
CA ALA A 86 -1.46 -10.20 -4.68
C ALA A 86 -2.21 -10.35 -3.35
N VAL A 87 -3.52 -10.14 -3.34
CA VAL A 87 -4.38 -10.42 -2.17
C VAL A 87 -4.59 -11.92 -2.06
N MET A 88 -4.29 -12.47 -0.88
CA MET A 88 -4.49 -13.89 -0.56
C MET A 88 -5.86 -14.10 0.09
N ASP A 89 -6.39 -15.32 0.03
CA ASP A 89 -7.58 -15.70 0.81
C ASP A 89 -7.21 -16.15 2.23
N GLU A 90 -6.38 -15.35 2.88
CA GLU A 90 -5.91 -15.56 4.25
C GLU A 90 -6.18 -14.29 5.05
N TYR A 91 -6.70 -14.46 6.26
CA TYR A 91 -7.02 -13.36 7.16
C TYR A 91 -6.13 -13.44 8.39
N VAL A 92 -5.67 -12.27 8.85
CA VAL A 92 -4.86 -12.14 10.05
C VAL A 92 -5.44 -11.05 10.93
N LEU A 93 -5.56 -11.35 12.22
CA LEU A 93 -5.94 -10.37 13.22
C LEU A 93 -4.67 -9.77 13.82
N VAL A 94 -4.52 -8.45 13.73
CA VAL A 94 -3.36 -7.74 14.29
C VAL A 94 -3.80 -6.75 15.35
N GLU A 95 -3.05 -6.65 16.44
CA GLU A 95 -3.30 -5.66 17.50
C GLU A 95 -3.02 -4.23 17.02
N ALA A 96 -2.03 -4.07 16.14
CA ALA A 96 -1.67 -2.75 15.65
C ALA A 96 -0.95 -2.82 14.31
N ALA A 97 -1.49 -2.13 13.31
CA ALA A 97 -0.77 -1.79 12.10
C ALA A 97 0.10 -0.54 12.30
N HIS A 98 1.16 -0.41 11.50
CA HIS A 98 2.19 0.60 11.66
C HIS A 98 1.90 1.90 10.93
N CYS A 99 1.47 1.79 9.67
CA CYS A 99 1.09 2.92 8.82
C CYS A 99 0.21 2.45 7.68
N THR A 100 -0.46 3.42 7.05
CA THR A 100 -1.13 3.20 5.77
C THR A 100 -0.10 3.14 4.64
N VAL A 101 -0.38 2.36 3.61
CA VAL A 101 0.47 2.27 2.43
C VAL A 101 -0.34 2.49 1.16
N ASN A 102 0.29 3.14 0.19
CA ASN A 102 -0.35 3.44 -1.08
C ASN A 102 -0.28 2.24 -2.02
N VAL A 103 -1.37 1.50 -2.13
CA VAL A 103 -1.56 0.43 -3.13
C VAL A 103 -2.50 0.95 -4.21
N GLN A 104 -2.08 0.80 -5.46
CA GLN A 104 -2.78 1.34 -6.63
C GLN A 104 -3.17 0.21 -7.56
N HIS A 105 -4.21 0.42 -8.37
CA HIS A 105 -4.57 -0.51 -9.42
C HIS A 105 -3.58 -0.44 -10.59
N ASN A 106 -3.24 -1.59 -11.17
CA ASN A 106 -2.36 -1.69 -12.33
C ASN A 106 -3.11 -1.31 -13.64
N CYS A 107 -3.47 -0.03 -13.76
CA CYS A 107 -4.30 0.46 -14.86
C CYS A 107 -3.63 0.29 -16.23
N VAL A 108 -2.32 0.51 -16.31
CA VAL A 108 -1.54 0.37 -17.57
C VAL A 108 -1.63 -1.05 -18.13
N LYS A 109 -1.45 -2.08 -17.30
CA LYS A 109 -1.56 -3.48 -17.75
C LYS A 109 -2.99 -3.83 -18.15
N ASN A 110 -3.97 -3.39 -17.38
CA ASN A 110 -5.38 -3.77 -17.56
C ASN A 110 -6.12 -2.90 -18.58
N ARG A 111 -5.47 -1.86 -19.13
CA ARG A 111 -6.05 -0.93 -20.10
C ARG A 111 -7.40 -0.37 -19.62
N CYS A 112 -7.44 0.02 -18.34
CA CYS A 112 -8.62 0.60 -17.72
C CYS A 112 -9.10 1.83 -18.48
N LYS A 113 -10.40 1.97 -18.62
CA LYS A 113 -11.01 3.07 -19.37
C LYS A 113 -11.58 4.11 -18.44
N VAL A 114 -11.51 5.36 -18.85
CA VAL A 114 -12.25 6.44 -18.18
C VAL A 114 -13.68 6.44 -18.71
N ALA A 115 -14.66 6.33 -17.83
CA ALA A 115 -16.07 6.43 -18.15
C ALA A 115 -16.72 7.57 -17.37
N ARG A 116 -17.64 8.27 -18.01
CA ARG A 116 -18.36 9.40 -17.41
C ARG A 116 -19.66 8.90 -16.77
N CYS A 117 -19.55 8.27 -15.60
CA CYS A 117 -20.67 7.54 -15.00
C CYS A 117 -20.90 7.81 -13.50
N GLN A 118 -20.05 8.59 -12.82
CA GLN A 118 -20.26 8.91 -11.40
C GLN A 118 -21.09 10.19 -11.27
N PRO A 119 -22.22 10.17 -10.56
CA PRO A 119 -23.01 11.37 -10.35
C PRO A 119 -22.27 12.40 -9.51
N VAL A 120 -22.32 13.66 -9.94
CA VAL A 120 -21.75 14.79 -9.20
C VAL A 120 -22.82 15.36 -8.28
N TYR A 121 -22.49 15.43 -7.00
CA TYR A 121 -23.29 16.15 -6.01
C TYR A 121 -22.75 17.57 -5.86
N GLN A 122 -23.62 18.57 -5.98
CA GLN A 122 -23.31 19.97 -5.70
C GLN A 122 -24.24 20.45 -4.59
N GLU A 123 -23.71 21.07 -3.54
CA GLU A 123 -24.50 21.52 -2.39
C GLU A 123 -25.35 20.41 -1.73
N ARG A 124 -24.88 19.15 -1.82
CA ARG A 124 -25.59 17.92 -1.39
C ARG A 124 -26.80 17.55 -2.26
N GLU A 125 -27.04 18.24 -3.35
CA GLU A 125 -28.05 17.89 -4.34
C GLU A 125 -27.44 17.08 -5.48
N LEU A 126 -28.16 16.02 -5.89
CA LEU A 126 -27.78 15.18 -7.01
C LEU A 126 -28.00 15.96 -8.31
N THR A 127 -26.93 16.19 -9.06
CA THR A 127 -27.01 16.89 -10.34
C THR A 127 -27.10 15.91 -11.51
N ALA A 128 -27.50 16.40 -12.69
CA ALA A 128 -27.39 15.67 -13.94
C ALA A 128 -25.93 15.57 -14.45
N GLN A 129 -24.97 16.23 -13.79
CA GLN A 129 -23.57 16.18 -14.19
C GLN A 129 -22.95 14.86 -13.75
N LEU A 130 -22.21 14.25 -14.68
CA LEU A 130 -21.44 13.04 -14.43
C LEU A 130 -19.94 13.38 -14.46
N SER A 131 -19.18 12.87 -13.49
CA SER A 131 -17.72 12.93 -13.45
C SER A 131 -17.10 11.72 -14.15
N ASN A 132 -15.87 11.93 -14.61
CA ASN A 132 -15.02 10.89 -15.18
C ASN A 132 -14.45 10.00 -14.07
N VAL A 133 -14.62 8.70 -14.19
CA VAL A 133 -14.08 7.68 -13.27
C VAL A 133 -13.36 6.60 -14.05
N VAL A 134 -12.25 6.11 -13.51
CA VAL A 134 -11.55 4.95 -14.06
C VAL A 134 -12.34 3.70 -13.76
N GLN A 135 -12.77 2.99 -14.80
CA GLN A 135 -13.36 1.66 -14.70
C GLN A 135 -12.25 0.62 -14.67
N HIS A 136 -11.99 0.09 -13.48
CA HIS A 136 -10.97 -0.94 -13.28
C HIS A 136 -11.43 -2.28 -13.86
N VAL A 137 -10.57 -2.85 -14.69
CA VAL A 137 -10.68 -4.23 -15.19
C VAL A 137 -9.73 -5.04 -14.31
N GLN A 138 -10.18 -6.19 -13.79
CA GLN A 138 -9.44 -6.99 -12.79
C GLN A 138 -9.05 -6.16 -11.55
N PRO A 139 -10.00 -5.81 -10.67
CA PRO A 139 -9.79 -4.83 -9.59
C PRO A 139 -8.74 -5.25 -8.54
N LEU A 140 -8.36 -6.53 -8.50
CA LEU A 140 -7.36 -7.07 -7.58
C LEU A 140 -5.92 -7.07 -8.15
N ASP A 141 -5.71 -6.68 -9.41
CA ASP A 141 -4.37 -6.52 -9.99
C ASP A 141 -3.76 -5.20 -9.52
N CYS A 142 -3.10 -5.25 -8.38
CA CYS A 142 -2.59 -4.09 -7.68
C CYS A 142 -1.07 -3.99 -7.70
N ILE A 143 -0.56 -2.78 -7.48
CA ILE A 143 0.86 -2.45 -7.34
C ILE A 143 1.08 -1.64 -6.07
N LEU A 144 2.23 -1.83 -5.43
CA LEU A 144 2.62 -1.11 -4.22
C LEU A 144 3.45 0.09 -4.62
N ASN A 145 2.97 1.29 -4.29
CA ASN A 145 3.76 2.49 -4.48
C ASN A 145 4.83 2.60 -3.38
N THR A 146 6.07 2.27 -3.73
CA THR A 146 7.22 2.32 -2.82
C THR A 146 7.88 3.70 -2.76
N THR A 147 7.43 4.67 -3.55
CA THR A 147 7.98 6.05 -3.57
C THR A 147 7.26 7.01 -2.61
N GLN A 148 6.32 6.50 -1.80
CA GLN A 148 5.67 7.29 -0.76
C GLN A 148 6.71 7.83 0.23
N MET A 149 6.79 9.16 0.36
CA MET A 149 7.78 9.82 1.23
C MET A 149 7.49 9.57 2.72
N ARG A 150 6.21 9.54 3.10
CA ARG A 150 5.80 9.25 4.47
C ARG A 150 5.99 7.75 4.74
N ASP A 151 6.69 7.41 5.81
CA ASP A 151 7.04 6.04 6.22
C ASP A 151 7.95 5.28 5.23
N ALA A 152 8.74 6.01 4.43
CA ALA A 152 9.65 5.42 3.44
C ALA A 152 10.61 4.36 4.03
N SER A 153 11.09 4.55 5.27
CA SER A 153 11.95 3.56 5.95
C SER A 153 11.29 2.20 6.18
N ARG A 154 9.95 2.17 6.25
CA ARG A 154 9.17 0.93 6.39
C ARG A 154 8.78 0.34 5.04
N MET A 155 8.85 1.15 3.98
CA MET A 155 8.63 0.75 2.59
C MET A 155 9.89 0.19 1.93
N ASP A 156 11.07 0.55 2.42
CA ASP A 156 12.37 0.13 1.88
C ASP A 156 12.51 -1.40 1.69
N PRO A 157 12.01 -2.27 2.60
CA PRO A 157 12.05 -3.73 2.40
C PRO A 157 11.27 -4.24 1.19
N PHE A 158 10.32 -3.44 0.68
CA PHE A 158 9.53 -3.77 -0.51
C PHE A 158 10.08 -3.11 -1.78
N ARG A 159 11.11 -2.28 -1.66
CA ARG A 159 11.65 -1.51 -2.77
C ARG A 159 12.35 -2.42 -3.76
N ILE A 160 12.18 -2.12 -5.05
CA ILE A 160 12.91 -2.79 -6.12
C ILE A 160 14.36 -2.28 -6.07
N PRO A 161 15.36 -3.18 -5.98
CA PRO A 161 16.76 -2.78 -6.00
C PRO A 161 17.05 -1.95 -7.24
N VAL A 162 17.58 -0.75 -7.03
CA VAL A 162 18.06 0.09 -8.13
C VAL A 162 19.36 -0.54 -8.61
N PRO A 163 19.49 -0.87 -9.92
CA PRO A 163 20.74 -1.39 -10.45
C PRO A 163 21.89 -0.42 -10.14
N GLU A 164 23.05 -0.95 -9.77
CA GLU A 164 24.23 -0.12 -9.63
C GLU A 164 24.61 0.45 -11.00
N LEU A 165 24.64 1.77 -11.07
CA LEU A 165 24.97 2.50 -12.29
C LEU A 165 26.48 2.76 -12.33
N ASN A 166 27.15 2.39 -13.42
CA ASN A 166 28.54 2.80 -13.63
C ASN A 166 28.58 4.29 -13.97
N ARG A 167 28.89 5.10 -12.96
CA ARG A 167 28.94 6.55 -13.06
C ARG A 167 29.88 7.03 -14.17
N SER A 168 31.03 6.38 -14.35
CA SER A 168 32.02 6.78 -15.36
C SER A 168 31.45 6.61 -16.76
N ASP A 169 30.84 5.46 -17.03
CA ASP A 169 30.25 5.14 -18.33
C ASP A 169 29.10 6.09 -18.67
N ILE A 170 28.27 6.42 -17.68
CA ILE A 170 27.14 7.35 -17.87
C ILE A 170 27.63 8.76 -18.17
N ILE A 171 28.64 9.26 -17.44
CA ILE A 171 29.21 10.59 -17.68
C ILE A 171 29.82 10.66 -19.08
N HIS A 172 30.57 9.63 -19.48
CA HIS A 172 31.17 9.58 -20.81
C HIS A 172 30.13 9.47 -21.93
N ALA A 173 29.11 8.63 -21.76
CA ALA A 173 28.02 8.48 -22.72
C ALA A 173 27.24 9.80 -22.88
N ALA A 174 26.89 10.46 -21.78
CA ALA A 174 26.17 11.74 -21.81
C ALA A 174 27.00 12.85 -22.49
N ALA A 175 28.30 12.95 -22.17
CA ALA A 175 29.19 13.92 -22.81
C ALA A 175 29.35 13.66 -24.32
N LEU A 176 29.40 12.39 -24.73
CA LEU A 176 29.42 12.00 -26.15
C LEU A 176 28.14 12.39 -26.87
N GLU A 177 26.97 12.15 -26.28
CA GLU A 177 25.67 12.56 -26.84
C GLU A 177 25.59 14.08 -26.99
N GLU A 178 26.03 14.85 -25.99
CA GLU A 178 26.02 16.31 -26.03
C GLU A 178 26.94 16.87 -27.13
N VAL A 179 28.15 16.32 -27.28
CA VAL A 179 29.08 16.69 -28.36
C VAL A 179 28.54 16.33 -29.74
N GLN A 180 27.79 15.23 -29.86
CA GLN A 180 27.15 14.84 -31.11
C GLN A 180 25.96 15.73 -31.46
N ALA A 181 25.16 16.14 -30.47
CA ALA A 181 24.01 17.04 -30.67
C ALA A 181 24.43 18.49 -31.02
N ALA A 182 25.67 18.88 -30.67
CA ALA A 182 26.23 20.20 -30.98
C ALA A 182 26.89 20.29 -32.39
N LYS A 183 26.91 19.20 -33.16
CA LYS A 183 27.37 19.17 -34.56
C LYS A 183 26.20 19.27 -35.54
#